data_AF-A0A3C1FRE6-F1
#
_entry.id   AF-A0A3C1FRE6-F1
#
_cell.length_a   1.000
_cell.length_b   1.000
_cell.length_c   1.000
_cell.angle_alpha   90.00
_cell.angle_beta   90.00
_cell.angle_gamma   90.00
#
_symmetry.space_group_name_H-M   'P 1'
#
loop_
_entity.id
_entity.type
_entity.pdbx_description
1 polymer ?
#
loop_
_entity_poly.entity_id
_entity_poly.type
_entity_poly.pdbx_seq_one_letter_code
_entity_poly.pdbx_strand_id
1 'polypeptide(L)' 'CHFHNTRNTGLANAYAAVEAGVTVLDASCAGIGGCPFAPKATGNIGSEDILYMLDRMGI' A
#
# COMPACT_ATOMS: atom_id res chain seq x y z
N CYS A 1 -8.63 -1.36 4.36
CA CYS A 1 -7.86 -2.55 3.91
C CYS A 1 -6.40 -2.33 4.21
N HIS A 2 -5.70 -3.40 4.62
CA HIS A 2 -4.27 -3.35 4.95
C HIS A 2 -3.51 -4.34 4.06
N PHE A 3 -2.67 -3.81 3.17
CA PHE A 3 -1.88 -4.63 2.24
C PHE A 3 -0.39 -4.42 2.48
N HIS A 4 0.37 -5.51 2.42
CA HIS A 4 1.82 -5.44 2.38
C HIS A 4 2.33 -5.39 0.94
N ASN A 5 3.35 -4.57 0.71
CA ASN A 5 4.10 -4.51 -0.54
C ASN A 5 5.30 -5.46 -0.59
N THR A 6 5.35 -6.48 0.28
CA THR A 6 6.46 -7.46 0.39
C THR A 6 6.83 -8.15 -0.93
N ARG A 7 5.86 -8.32 -1.83
CA ARG A 7 6.05 -8.90 -3.17
C ARG A 7 5.82 -7.89 -4.30
N ASN A 8 5.90 -6.60 -3.99
CA ASN A 8 5.65 -5.50 -4.92
C ASN A 8 4.25 -5.52 -5.57
N THR A 9 3.25 -6.06 -4.87
CA THR A 9 1.85 -6.14 -5.32
C THR A 9 0.89 -5.35 -4.42
N GLY A 10 1.38 -4.77 -3.32
CA GLY A 10 0.54 -4.09 -2.34
C GLY A 10 -0.19 -2.90 -2.94
N LEU A 11 0.52 -2.05 -3.69
CA LEU A 11 -0.08 -0.87 -4.32
C LEU A 11 -1.12 -1.24 -5.39
N ALA A 12 -0.86 -2.29 -6.18
CA ALA A 12 -1.82 -2.80 -7.16
C ALA A 12 -3.09 -3.35 -6.48
N ASN A 13 -2.95 -4.03 -5.34
CA ASN A 13 -4.10 -4.48 -4.54
C ASN A 13 -4.87 -3.30 -3.92
N ALA A 14 -4.17 -2.25 -3.49
CA ALA A 14 -4.80 -1.03 -2.98
C ALA A 14 -5.62 -0.34 -4.08
N TYR A 15 -5.06 -0.19 -5.29
CA TYR A 15 -5.80 0.30 -6.46
C TYR A 15 -7.05 -0.53 -6.73
N ALA A 16 -6.92 -1.87 -6.80
CA ALA A 16 -8.06 -2.76 -7.04
C ALA A 16 -9.13 -2.67 -5.95
N ALA A 17 -8.72 -2.45 -4.69
CA ALA A 17 -9.65 -2.24 -3.58
C ALA A 17 -10.42 -0.92 -3.72
N VAL A 18 -9.77 0.16 -4.13
CA VAL A 18 -10.42 1.46 -4.39
C VAL A 18 -11.45 1.32 -5.52
N GLU A 19 -11.08 0.67 -6.63
CA GLU A 19 -12.01 0.38 -7.74
C GLU A 19 -13.21 -0.48 -7.29
N ALA A 20 -13.02 -1.34 -6.28
CA ALA A 20 -14.08 -2.14 -5.66
C ALA A 20 -14.91 -1.38 -4.60
N GLY A 21 -14.66 -0.08 -4.41
CA GLY A 21 -15.42 0.79 -3.50
C GLY A 21 -14.85 0.89 -2.08
N VAL A 22 -13.63 0.42 -1.82
CA VAL A 22 -12.97 0.61 -0.52
C VAL A 22 -12.54 2.07 -0.36
N THR A 23 -12.95 2.70 0.74
CA THR A 23 -12.67 4.12 1.04
C THR A 23 -11.68 4.33 2.18
N VAL A 24 -11.16 3.25 2.80
CA VAL A 24 -10.18 3.30 3.89
C VAL A 24 -9.03 2.35 3.59
N LEU A 25 -7.81 2.88 3.54
CA LEU A 25 -6.57 2.15 3.30
C LEU A 25 -5.57 2.42 4.43
N ASP A 26 -4.96 1.36 4.94
CA ASP A 26 -3.89 1.44 5.93
C ASP A 26 -2.54 1.44 5.21
N ALA A 27 -1.62 2.29 5.68
CA ALA A 27 -0.27 2.45 5.15
C ALA A 27 0.69 2.83 6.29
N SER A 28 1.98 2.90 5.99
CA SER A 28 3.01 3.32 6.95
C SER A 28 3.86 4.44 6.35
N CYS A 29 4.18 5.46 7.14
CA CYS A 29 5.06 6.55 6.72
C CYS A 29 6.39 5.98 6.22
N ALA A 30 6.83 6.40 5.02
CA ALA A 30 8.01 5.87 4.34
C ALA A 30 8.07 4.33 4.20
N GLY A 31 6.93 3.63 4.29
CA GLY A 31 6.85 2.17 4.24
C GLY A 31 7.46 1.47 5.46
N ILE A 32 7.55 2.13 6.62
CA ILE A 32 8.18 1.58 7.83
C ILE A 32 7.50 0.27 8.27
N GLY A 33 8.32 -0.70 8.64
CA GLY A 33 7.90 -2.03 9.07
C GLY A 33 8.04 -3.04 7.93
N GLY A 34 9.00 -3.95 8.07
CA GLY A 34 9.26 -5.04 7.12
C GLY A 34 8.40 -6.29 7.39
N CYS A 35 8.66 -7.36 6.64
CA CYS A 35 7.97 -8.65 6.82
C CYS A 35 8.85 -9.66 7.60
N PRO A 36 8.41 -10.19 8.76
CA PRO A 36 9.19 -11.18 9.51
C PRO A 36 9.35 -12.51 8.75
N PHE A 37 8.45 -12.80 7.81
CA PHE A 37 8.49 -14.00 6.97
C PHE A 37 9.32 -13.83 5.69
N ALA A 38 9.73 -12.61 5.35
CA ALA A 38 10.55 -12.30 4.19
C ALA A 38 11.61 -11.26 4.59
N PRO A 39 12.73 -11.70 5.21
CA PRO A 39 13.75 -10.79 5.73
C PRO A 39 14.28 -9.84 4.66
N LYS A 40 14.44 -8.55 5.03
CA LYS A 40 14.89 -7.45 4.17
C LYS A 40 13.94 -7.06 3.02
N ALA A 41 12.82 -7.77 2.85
CA ALA A 41 11.77 -7.31 1.97
C ALA A 41 11.00 -6.16 2.62
N THR A 42 10.34 -5.36 1.78
CA THR A 42 9.36 -4.36 2.21
C THR A 42 8.22 -5.03 2.99
N GLY A 43 7.58 -4.29 3.88
CA GLY A 43 6.35 -4.73 4.55
C GLY A 43 5.18 -3.88 4.10
N ASN A 44 4.89 -2.80 4.80
CA ASN A 44 3.78 -1.90 4.47
C ASN A 44 3.98 -1.16 3.14
N ILE A 45 2.88 -0.66 2.56
CA ILE A 45 2.94 0.35 1.50
C ILE A 45 3.30 1.70 2.14
N GLY A 46 4.13 2.50 1.47
CA GLY A 46 4.40 3.87 1.87
C GLY A 46 3.13 4.71 1.82
N SER A 47 2.85 5.49 2.87
CA SER A 47 1.73 6.45 2.86
C SER A 47 1.84 7.42 1.67
N GLU A 48 3.07 7.78 1.31
CA GLU A 48 3.40 8.65 0.19
C GLU A 48 3.04 8.02 -1.16
N ASP A 49 3.24 6.71 -1.31
CA ASP A 49 2.87 5.99 -2.53
C ASP A 49 1.35 5.89 -2.70
N ILE A 50 0.62 5.69 -1.60
CA ILE A 50 -0.86 5.72 -1.61
C ILE A 50 -1.35 7.11 -1.97
N LEU A 51 -0.84 8.16 -1.32
CA LEU A 51 -1.23 9.54 -1.60
C LEU A 51 -0.93 9.93 -3.05
N TYR A 52 0.25 9.59 -3.56
CA TYR A 52 0.61 9.82 -4.94
C TYR A 52 -0.35 9.12 -5.91
N MET A 53 -0.67 7.84 -5.65
CA MET A 53 -1.62 7.11 -6.49
C MET A 53 -3.01 7.75 -6.49
N LEU A 54 -3.56 8.07 -5.31
CA LEU A 54 -4.91 8.64 -5.17
C LEU A 54 -5.00 10.04 -5.80
N ASP A 55 -4.01 10.90 -5.58
CA ASP A 55 -3.93 12.23 -6.21
C ASP A 55 -3.95 12.12 -7.74
N ARG A 56 -3.22 11.14 -8.31
CA ARG A 56 -3.18 10.90 -9.76
C ARG A 56 -4.45 10.24 -10.31
N MET A 57 -5.26 9.64 -9.46
CA MET A 57 -6.61 9.15 -9.78
C MET A 57 -7.67 10.25 -9.65
N GLY A 58 -7.34 11.41 -9.08
CA GLY A 58 -8.28 12.50 -8.83
C GLY A 58 -9.18 12.26 -7.61
N ILE A 59 -8.70 11.48 -6.63
CA ILE A 59 -9.38 11.19 -5.36
C ILE A 59 -8.80 12.07 -4.24
#